data_AF-A0A9W8YV12-F1
#
_entry.id   AF-A0A9W8YV12-F1
#
_cell.length_a   1.000
_cell.length_b   1.000
_cell.length_c   1.000
_cell.angle_alpha   90.00
_cell.angle_beta   90.00
_cell.angle_gamma   90.00
#
_symmetry.space_group_name_H-M   'P 1'
#
loop_
_entity.id
_entity.type
_entity.pdbx_description
1 polymer ?
#
loop_
_entity_poly.entity_id
_entity_poly.type
_entity_poly.pdbx_seq_one_letter_code
_entity_poly.pdbx_strand_id
1 'polypeptide(L)'
;MVASTLALALLGLTAVTSAVVKQDFTDALQGMQLGRSLDVRQAGGVAAVNRSIAAIGASLATANNSVVAFDGGITDLLDVNDAVVGLGTQLNETTAVAQATPLLSPTDSTAIGIEFLFLQPNINLLLQNLDAKRDQFDSALFGILDTRSLIRDTLIIQQNNSAALGTALLNILDPSLRGIAEPINDQIQGNFTASVNAWQGRSGTIAIPQALVPTATKLLASIGPAIVGLFGGSDSSAASAVADFAENLVPRDTKYCCGITQERLDALGPDQNDLDGVPGPLIAAFKVAGILPP
;
A
#
# COMPACT_ATOMS: atom_id res chain seq x y z
N MET A 1 -5.59 35.57 33.74
CA MET A 1 -6.57 35.52 32.63
C MET A 1 -5.86 35.49 31.26
N VAL A 2 -4.91 34.56 31.03
CA VAL A 2 -4.11 34.49 29.77
C VAL A 2 -4.25 33.13 29.07
N ALA A 3 -4.95 32.16 29.68
CA ALA A 3 -5.11 30.82 29.11
C ALA A 3 -6.23 30.70 28.05
N SER A 4 -7.16 31.66 27.97
CA SER A 4 -8.31 31.53 27.07
C SER A 4 -8.11 32.12 25.67
N THR A 5 -7.08 32.94 25.46
CA THR A 5 -6.83 33.56 24.14
C THR A 5 -5.96 32.70 23.22
N LEU A 6 -5.20 31.73 23.78
CA LEU A 6 -4.33 30.84 23.01
C LEU A 6 -5.10 29.66 22.37
N ALA A 7 -6.20 29.23 22.99
CA ALA A 7 -7.02 28.13 22.49
C ALA A 7 -7.81 28.50 21.20
N LEU A 8 -8.14 29.77 21.01
CA LEU A 8 -8.89 30.22 19.83
C LEU A 8 -8.00 30.34 18.57
N ALA A 9 -6.70 30.59 18.72
CA ALA A 9 -5.76 30.63 17.59
C ALA A 9 -5.42 29.23 17.05
N LEU A 10 -5.42 28.20 17.91
CA LEU A 10 -5.10 26.81 17.53
C LEU A 10 -6.27 26.11 16.82
N LEU A 11 -7.51 26.50 17.14
CA LEU A 11 -8.73 26.02 16.46
C LEU A 11 -8.95 26.72 15.10
N GLY A 12 -8.47 27.95 14.93
CA GLY A 12 -8.49 28.65 13.65
C GLY A 12 -7.52 28.06 12.62
N LEU A 13 -6.34 27.62 13.05
CA LEU A 13 -5.30 27.09 12.16
C LEU A 13 -5.63 25.68 11.62
N THR A 14 -6.32 24.86 12.41
CA THR A 14 -6.77 23.50 12.05
C THR A 14 -7.96 23.49 11.08
N ALA A 15 -8.86 24.47 11.17
CA ALA A 15 -9.97 24.63 10.23
C ALA A 15 -9.51 25.18 8.86
N VAL A 16 -8.56 26.13 8.84
CA VAL A 16 -8.02 26.70 7.60
C VAL A 16 -7.16 25.70 6.83
N THR A 17 -6.37 24.86 7.51
CA THR A 17 -5.60 23.77 6.89
C THR A 17 -6.51 22.69 6.28
N SER A 18 -7.60 22.31 6.97
CA SER A 18 -8.55 21.31 6.47
C SER A 18 -9.31 21.77 5.22
N ALA A 19 -9.58 23.07 5.08
CA ALA A 19 -10.29 23.63 3.92
C ALA A 19 -9.38 23.80 2.70
N VAL A 20 -8.14 24.27 2.91
CA VAL A 20 -7.13 24.39 1.83
C VAL A 20 -6.72 23.01 1.29
N VAL A 21 -6.51 22.03 2.19
CA VAL A 21 -6.18 20.64 1.80
C VAL A 21 -7.31 19.97 1.02
N LYS A 22 -8.59 20.24 1.34
CA LYS A 22 -9.72 19.69 0.56
C LYS A 22 -9.85 20.27 -0.83
N GLN A 23 -9.52 21.55 -1.00
CA GLN A 23 -9.60 22.23 -2.28
C GLN A 23 -8.45 21.79 -3.21
N ASP A 24 -7.22 21.70 -2.67
CA ASP A 24 -6.08 21.12 -3.40
C ASP A 24 -6.28 19.63 -3.71
N PHE A 25 -6.96 18.87 -2.83
CA PHE A 25 -7.31 17.47 -3.08
C PHE A 25 -8.35 17.30 -4.19
N THR A 26 -9.31 18.22 -4.29
CA THR A 26 -10.32 18.22 -5.37
C THR A 26 -9.70 18.60 -6.70
N ASP A 27 -8.78 19.55 -6.71
CA ASP A 27 -8.03 19.95 -7.90
C ASP A 27 -7.01 18.88 -8.33
N ALA A 28 -6.40 18.16 -7.38
CA ALA A 28 -5.55 16.99 -7.64
C ALA A 28 -6.35 15.80 -8.20
N LEU A 29 -7.56 15.56 -7.71
CA LEU A 29 -8.46 14.53 -8.23
C LEU A 29 -8.99 14.86 -9.64
N GLN A 30 -9.26 16.12 -9.95
CA GLN A 30 -9.64 16.56 -11.30
C GLN A 30 -8.49 16.43 -12.32
N GLY A 31 -7.24 16.41 -11.86
CA GLY A 31 -6.06 16.10 -12.67
C GLY A 31 -5.83 14.60 -12.96
N MET A 32 -6.41 13.71 -12.16
CA MET A 32 -6.21 12.24 -12.24
C MET A 32 -7.22 11.52 -13.14
N GLN A 33 -7.81 12.21 -14.14
CA GLN A 33 -8.53 11.51 -15.20
C GLN A 33 -7.59 10.60 -15.99
N LEU A 34 -7.73 9.30 -15.68
CA LEU A 34 -7.35 8.11 -16.43
C LEU A 34 -7.15 8.39 -17.93
N GLY A 35 -5.91 8.25 -18.41
CA GLY A 35 -5.63 8.05 -19.84
C GLY A 35 -4.88 9.14 -20.59
N ARG A 36 -4.21 10.11 -19.94
CA ARG A 36 -3.22 10.93 -20.66
C ARG A 36 -1.90 10.17 -20.77
N SER A 37 -1.64 9.69 -21.99
CA SER A 37 -0.37 9.26 -22.55
C SER A 37 0.86 9.62 -21.72
N LEU A 38 1.66 8.59 -21.39
CA LEU A 38 3.03 8.58 -20.83
C LEU A 38 4.08 9.37 -21.65
N ASP A 39 3.69 10.45 -22.33
CA ASP A 39 4.54 11.26 -23.21
C ASP A 39 4.36 12.77 -22.99
N VAL A 40 4.11 13.16 -21.75
CA VAL A 40 4.63 14.43 -21.24
C VAL A 40 5.88 14.03 -20.49
N ARG A 41 7.06 14.31 -21.04
CA ARG A 41 8.31 14.35 -20.25
C ARG A 41 7.96 15.10 -18.97
N GLN A 42 7.84 14.41 -17.84
CA GLN A 42 7.44 15.03 -16.59
C GLN A 42 8.43 16.16 -16.35
N ALA A 43 7.97 17.41 -16.47
CA ALA A 43 8.86 18.55 -16.44
C ALA A 43 9.50 18.58 -15.04
N GLY A 44 10.82 18.39 -14.98
CA GLY A 44 11.57 18.49 -13.73
C GLY A 44 11.60 19.92 -13.18
N GLY A 45 12.22 20.09 -12.02
CA GLY A 45 12.35 21.37 -11.33
C GLY A 45 11.74 21.35 -9.93
N VAL A 46 12.12 22.33 -9.11
CA VAL A 46 11.78 22.43 -7.69
C VAL A 46 10.27 22.32 -7.44
N ALA A 47 9.47 23.07 -8.20
CA ALA A 47 8.02 23.06 -8.05
C ALA A 47 7.39 21.71 -8.39
N ALA A 48 7.95 20.96 -9.35
CA ALA A 48 7.48 19.63 -9.70
C ALA A 48 7.84 18.63 -8.60
N VAL A 49 9.09 18.66 -8.11
CA VAL A 49 9.52 17.78 -7.01
C VAL A 49 8.70 18.05 -5.74
N ASN A 50 8.48 19.31 -5.36
CA ASN A 50 7.64 19.65 -4.19
C ASN A 50 6.22 19.09 -4.31
N ARG A 51 5.58 19.25 -5.48
CA ARG A 51 4.23 18.71 -5.71
C ARG A 51 4.22 17.19 -5.61
N SER A 52 5.22 16.52 -6.19
CA SER A 52 5.33 15.07 -6.16
C SER A 52 5.61 14.54 -4.75
N ILE A 53 6.42 15.22 -3.93
CA ILE A 53 6.62 14.89 -2.50
C ILE A 53 5.32 15.02 -1.72
N ALA A 54 4.55 16.10 -1.92
CA ALA A 54 3.25 16.27 -1.28
C ALA A 54 2.28 15.13 -1.66
N ALA A 55 2.30 14.69 -2.93
CA ALA A 55 1.51 13.55 -3.39
C ALA A 55 1.94 12.21 -2.76
N ILE A 56 3.24 12.01 -2.48
CA ILE A 56 3.70 10.87 -1.65
C ILE A 56 3.09 10.96 -0.25
N GLY A 57 3.11 12.14 0.37
CA GLY A 57 2.48 12.35 1.68
C GLY A 57 1.00 11.96 1.72
N ALA A 58 0.24 12.36 0.69
CA ALA A 58 -1.17 11.98 0.55
C ALA A 58 -1.35 10.47 0.31
N SER A 59 -0.47 9.85 -0.49
CA SER A 59 -0.51 8.40 -0.76
C SER A 59 -0.17 7.58 0.49
N LEU A 60 0.80 8.02 1.28
CA LEU A 60 1.13 7.43 2.58
C LEU A 60 -0.05 7.51 3.55
N ALA A 61 -0.71 8.67 3.64
CA ALA A 61 -1.89 8.84 4.48
C ALA A 61 -3.05 7.92 4.03
N THR A 62 -3.26 7.78 2.71
CA THR A 62 -4.27 6.88 2.15
C THR A 62 -3.97 5.43 2.49
N ALA A 63 -2.75 4.96 2.23
CA ALA A 63 -2.31 3.61 2.58
C ALA A 63 -2.45 3.34 4.08
N ASN A 64 -2.06 4.30 4.92
CA ASN A 64 -2.18 4.18 6.37
C ASN A 64 -3.64 4.06 6.81
N ASN A 65 -4.54 4.88 6.25
CA ASN A 65 -5.96 4.83 6.57
C ASN A 65 -6.58 3.49 6.15
N SER A 66 -6.22 2.94 4.98
CA SER A 66 -6.67 1.62 4.56
C SER A 66 -6.18 0.52 5.52
N VAL A 67 -4.92 0.57 5.95
CA VAL A 67 -4.37 -0.40 6.92
C VAL A 67 -5.06 -0.27 8.28
N VAL A 68 -5.31 0.94 8.77
CA VAL A 68 -6.02 1.16 10.04
C VAL A 68 -7.46 0.65 9.96
N ALA A 69 -8.14 0.88 8.84
CA ALA A 69 -9.51 0.45 8.60
C ALA A 69 -9.63 -1.07 8.43
N PHE A 70 -8.57 -1.74 7.98
CA PHE A 70 -8.56 -3.18 7.70
C PHE A 70 -9.06 -4.04 8.86
N ASP A 71 -10.13 -4.79 8.63
CA ASP A 71 -10.77 -5.66 9.62
C ASP A 71 -10.60 -7.17 9.36
N GLY A 72 -9.92 -7.55 8.29
CA GLY A 72 -9.76 -8.94 7.85
C GLY A 72 -10.62 -9.30 6.62
N GLY A 73 -11.51 -8.41 6.20
CA GLY A 73 -12.33 -8.55 5.01
C GLY A 73 -11.56 -8.59 3.69
N ILE A 74 -12.13 -9.26 2.69
CA ILE A 74 -11.56 -9.31 1.33
C ILE A 74 -11.62 -7.94 0.63
N THR A 75 -12.68 -7.17 0.88
CA THR A 75 -12.82 -5.78 0.39
C THR A 75 -11.75 -4.89 0.98
N ASP A 76 -11.48 -5.02 2.27
CA ASP A 76 -10.47 -4.23 2.95
C ASP A 76 -9.06 -4.60 2.47
N LEU A 77 -8.81 -5.88 2.19
CA LEU A 77 -7.55 -6.34 1.60
C LEU A 77 -7.30 -5.71 0.23
N LEU A 78 -8.37 -5.56 -0.57
CA LEU A 78 -8.32 -4.86 -1.86
C LEU A 78 -8.01 -3.38 -1.68
N ASP A 79 -8.69 -2.71 -0.75
CA ASP A 79 -8.47 -1.28 -0.48
C ASP A 79 -7.04 -1.01 0.03
N VAL A 80 -6.50 -1.89 0.88
CA VAL A 80 -5.10 -1.83 1.32
C VAL A 80 -4.18 -2.00 0.11
N ASN A 81 -4.43 -2.99 -0.74
CA ASN A 81 -3.56 -3.24 -1.87
C ASN A 81 -3.57 -2.09 -2.88
N ASP A 82 -4.74 -1.59 -3.26
CA ASP A 82 -4.89 -0.47 -4.18
C ASP A 82 -4.17 0.78 -3.65
N ALA A 83 -4.31 1.08 -2.36
CA ALA A 83 -3.63 2.21 -1.74
C ALA A 83 -2.10 2.05 -1.75
N VAL A 84 -1.58 0.84 -1.51
CA VAL A 84 -0.13 0.58 -1.52
C VAL A 84 0.43 0.56 -2.95
N VAL A 85 -0.30 0.02 -3.93
CA VAL A 85 0.07 0.13 -5.35
C VAL A 85 0.11 1.59 -5.79
N GLY A 86 -0.89 2.38 -5.38
CA GLY A 86 -0.92 3.83 -5.59
C GLY A 86 0.31 4.53 -5.04
N LEU A 87 0.71 4.21 -3.80
CA LEU A 87 1.96 4.71 -3.21
C LEU A 87 3.20 4.31 -4.04
N GLY A 88 3.27 3.07 -4.50
CA GLY A 88 4.40 2.59 -5.33
C GLY A 88 4.50 3.34 -6.66
N THR A 89 3.37 3.55 -7.33
CA THR A 89 3.29 4.39 -8.54
C THR A 89 3.77 5.81 -8.25
N GLN A 90 3.29 6.42 -7.17
CA GLN A 90 3.66 7.79 -6.81
C GLN A 90 5.16 7.93 -6.50
N LEU A 91 5.79 6.94 -5.85
CA LEU A 91 7.24 6.92 -5.63
C LEU A 91 8.00 6.85 -6.96
N ASN A 92 7.55 6.02 -7.89
CA ASN A 92 8.17 5.88 -9.22
C ASN A 92 8.03 7.16 -10.06
N GLU A 93 6.86 7.79 -10.06
CA GLU A 93 6.64 9.08 -10.73
C GLU A 93 7.50 10.19 -10.10
N THR A 94 7.56 10.25 -8.77
CA THR A 94 8.41 11.23 -8.09
C THR A 94 9.89 11.00 -8.39
N THR A 95 10.32 9.75 -8.50
CA THR A 95 11.68 9.38 -8.92
C THR A 95 11.97 9.89 -10.33
N ALA A 96 11.04 9.72 -11.27
CA ALA A 96 11.19 10.23 -12.64
C ALA A 96 11.26 11.78 -12.67
N VAL A 97 10.42 12.47 -11.89
CA VAL A 97 10.48 13.94 -11.74
C VAL A 97 11.83 14.38 -11.17
N ALA A 98 12.33 13.71 -10.13
CA ALA A 98 13.63 14.00 -9.54
C ALA A 98 14.76 13.77 -10.56
N GLN A 99 14.76 12.66 -11.30
CA GLN A 99 15.75 12.39 -12.35
C GLN A 99 15.73 13.41 -13.49
N ALA A 100 14.56 13.99 -13.80
CA ALA A 100 14.42 15.06 -14.79
C ALA A 100 14.80 16.45 -14.25
N THR A 101 15.08 16.57 -12.94
CA THR A 101 15.37 17.83 -12.28
C THR A 101 16.89 18.10 -12.29
N PRO A 102 17.33 19.28 -12.73
CA PRO A 102 18.73 19.68 -12.61
C PRO A 102 19.18 19.80 -11.14
N LEU A 103 20.50 19.91 -10.93
CA LEU A 103 21.05 20.22 -9.61
C LEU A 103 20.39 21.49 -9.04
N LEU A 104 19.90 21.37 -7.81
CA LEU A 104 19.18 22.41 -7.12
C LEU A 104 20.14 23.40 -6.46
N SER A 105 19.67 24.63 -6.26
CA SER A 105 20.38 25.59 -5.42
C SER A 105 20.42 25.12 -3.96
N PRO A 106 21.32 25.62 -3.10
CA PRO A 106 21.31 25.30 -1.68
C PRO A 106 19.96 25.60 -1.00
N THR A 107 19.32 26.71 -1.39
CA THR A 107 18.01 27.13 -0.85
C THR A 107 16.91 26.14 -1.22
N ASP A 108 16.83 25.77 -2.50
CA ASP A 108 15.83 24.82 -2.98
C ASP A 108 16.07 23.42 -2.41
N SER A 109 17.33 23.00 -2.33
CA SER A 109 17.73 21.73 -1.73
C SER A 109 17.32 21.65 -0.25
N THR A 110 17.47 22.75 0.50
CA THR A 110 17.04 22.83 1.90
C THR A 110 15.52 22.69 2.01
N ALA A 111 14.75 23.38 1.16
CA ALA A 111 13.30 23.28 1.15
C ALA A 111 12.82 21.84 0.86
N ILE A 112 13.38 21.21 -0.17
CA ILE A 112 13.07 19.81 -0.54
C ILE A 112 13.45 18.84 0.58
N GLY A 113 14.60 19.05 1.22
CA GLY A 113 15.05 18.23 2.35
C GLY A 113 14.10 18.31 3.55
N ILE A 114 13.57 19.50 3.85
CA ILE A 114 12.58 19.69 4.92
C ILE A 114 11.27 18.95 4.61
N GLU A 115 10.76 19.08 3.38
CA GLU A 115 9.54 18.39 2.96
C GLU A 115 9.70 16.86 3.01
N PHE A 116 10.84 16.35 2.55
CA PHE A 116 11.14 14.92 2.61
C PHE A 116 11.22 14.39 4.06
N LEU A 117 11.78 15.18 4.99
CA LEU A 117 11.82 14.84 6.41
C LEU A 117 10.43 14.69 7.04
N PHE A 118 9.43 15.45 6.56
CA PHE A 118 8.05 15.31 7.03
C PHE A 118 7.37 14.01 6.59
N LEU A 119 7.93 13.29 5.61
CA LEU A 119 7.41 11.97 5.21
C LEU A 119 7.79 10.87 6.21
N GLN A 120 8.93 10.99 6.91
CA GLN A 120 9.43 9.93 7.80
C GLN A 120 8.44 9.51 8.88
N PRO A 121 7.80 10.43 9.64
CA PRO A 121 6.82 10.03 10.65
C PRO A 121 5.64 9.25 10.04
N ASN A 122 5.21 9.63 8.84
CA ASN A 122 4.10 8.97 8.14
C ASN A 122 4.47 7.57 7.65
N ILE A 123 5.70 7.39 7.13
CA ILE A 123 6.24 6.06 6.77
C ILE A 123 6.26 5.18 8.02
N ASN A 124 6.82 5.68 9.13
CA ASN A 124 6.94 4.91 10.37
C ASN A 124 5.57 4.56 10.95
N LEU A 125 4.60 5.48 10.88
CA LEU A 125 3.24 5.23 11.33
C LEU A 125 2.55 4.16 10.48
N LEU A 126 2.70 4.21 9.15
CA LEU A 126 2.20 3.17 8.25
C LEU A 126 2.78 1.80 8.61
N LEU A 127 4.10 1.70 8.76
CA LEU A 127 4.78 0.45 9.10
C LEU A 127 4.33 -0.08 10.48
N GLN A 128 4.22 0.79 11.49
CA GLN A 128 3.72 0.40 12.82
C GLN A 128 2.28 -0.09 12.79
N ASN A 129 1.40 0.59 12.05
CA ASN A 129 0.00 0.18 11.91
C ASN A 129 -0.13 -1.13 11.14
N LEU A 130 0.73 -1.36 10.15
CA LEU A 130 0.81 -2.64 9.44
C LEU A 130 1.15 -3.75 10.45
N ASP A 131 2.24 -3.60 11.20
CA ASP A 131 2.67 -4.58 12.20
C ASP A 131 1.60 -4.81 13.28
N ALA A 132 0.88 -3.77 13.70
CA ALA A 132 -0.21 -3.88 14.66
C ALA A 132 -1.45 -4.63 14.12
N LYS A 133 -1.58 -4.72 12.79
CA LYS A 133 -2.68 -5.43 12.10
C LYS A 133 -2.31 -6.85 11.69
N ARG A 134 -1.16 -7.35 12.13
CA ARG A 134 -0.63 -8.65 11.74
C ARG A 134 -1.65 -9.78 11.94
N ASP A 135 -2.26 -9.87 13.11
CA ASP A 135 -3.22 -10.95 13.42
C ASP A 135 -4.46 -10.90 12.52
N GLN A 136 -4.91 -9.70 12.14
CA GLN A 136 -6.00 -9.50 11.19
C GLN A 136 -5.59 -9.94 9.78
N PHE A 137 -4.38 -9.62 9.34
CA PHE A 137 -3.89 -10.08 8.04
C PHE A 137 -3.72 -11.60 8.03
N ASP A 138 -3.24 -12.17 9.13
CA ASP A 138 -3.03 -13.62 9.25
C ASP A 138 -4.34 -14.41 9.22
N SER A 139 -5.42 -13.82 9.73
CA SER A 139 -6.76 -14.41 9.72
C SER A 139 -7.59 -14.06 8.48
N ALA A 140 -7.11 -13.15 7.63
CA ALA A 140 -7.79 -12.74 6.42
C ALA A 140 -8.06 -13.95 5.50
N LEU A 141 -9.25 -13.97 4.88
CA LEU A 141 -9.70 -15.10 4.06
C LEU A 141 -9.56 -16.46 4.77
N PHE A 142 -9.84 -16.48 6.08
CA PHE A 142 -9.80 -17.67 6.93
C PHE A 142 -8.42 -18.35 6.99
N GLY A 143 -7.33 -17.60 6.77
CA GLY A 143 -5.97 -18.13 6.77
C GLY A 143 -5.63 -19.00 5.56
N ILE A 144 -6.42 -18.94 4.49
CA ILE A 144 -6.15 -19.67 3.24
C ILE A 144 -5.01 -19.02 2.46
N LEU A 145 -5.00 -17.68 2.41
CA LEU A 145 -3.97 -16.93 1.69
C LEU A 145 -2.77 -16.64 2.57
N ASP A 146 -1.59 -16.76 1.98
CA ASP A 146 -0.35 -16.32 2.61
C ASP A 146 -0.20 -14.80 2.53
N THR A 147 -0.96 -14.11 3.37
CA THR A 147 -0.93 -12.65 3.51
C THR A 147 0.40 -12.15 4.05
N ARG A 148 1.13 -12.94 4.84
CA ARG A 148 2.47 -12.56 5.31
C ARG A 148 3.46 -12.39 4.18
N SER A 149 3.54 -13.36 3.26
CA SER A 149 4.38 -13.20 2.07
C SER A 149 3.91 -12.04 1.21
N LEU A 150 2.60 -11.88 0.99
CA LEU A 150 2.05 -10.75 0.24
C LEU A 150 2.50 -9.39 0.80
N ILE A 151 2.36 -9.19 2.12
CA ILE A 151 2.76 -7.95 2.78
C ILE A 151 4.28 -7.79 2.76
N ARG A 152 5.05 -8.84 3.08
CA ARG A 152 6.52 -8.82 3.03
C ARG A 152 7.03 -8.40 1.65
N ASP A 153 6.48 -8.99 0.59
CA ASP A 153 6.91 -8.74 -0.77
C ASP A 153 6.54 -7.32 -1.21
N THR A 154 5.37 -6.85 -0.78
CA THR A 154 4.96 -5.46 -0.94
C THR A 154 5.91 -4.50 -0.24
N LEU A 155 6.31 -4.78 1.00
CA LEU A 155 7.30 -4.00 1.74
C LEU A 155 8.66 -3.94 1.03
N ILE A 156 9.12 -5.07 0.45
CA ILE A 156 10.36 -5.11 -0.35
C ILE A 156 10.24 -4.21 -1.60
N ILE A 157 9.11 -4.25 -2.30
CA ILE A 157 8.87 -3.38 -3.46
C ILE A 157 8.90 -1.90 -3.04
N GLN A 158 8.22 -1.54 -1.96
CA GLN A 158 8.19 -0.16 -1.46
C GLN A 158 9.57 0.30 -0.95
N GLN A 159 10.32 -0.59 -0.30
CA GLN A 159 11.71 -0.34 0.08
C GLN A 159 12.57 0.02 -1.14
N ASN A 160 12.52 -0.81 -2.18
CA ASN A 160 13.27 -0.59 -3.42
C ASN A 160 12.87 0.72 -4.11
N ASN A 161 11.57 1.01 -4.22
CA ASN A 161 11.08 2.25 -4.81
C ASN A 161 11.52 3.48 -3.98
N SER A 162 11.46 3.38 -2.65
CA SER A 162 11.93 4.44 -1.75
C SER A 162 13.43 4.65 -1.85
N ALA A 163 14.23 3.58 -2.02
CA ALA A 163 15.68 3.68 -2.21
C ALA A 163 16.03 4.35 -3.54
N ALA A 164 15.31 4.01 -4.61
CA ALA A 164 15.46 4.65 -5.91
C ALA A 164 15.14 6.15 -5.85
N LEU A 165 14.04 6.52 -5.16
CA LEU A 165 13.67 7.90 -4.92
C LEU A 165 14.75 8.64 -4.10
N GLY A 166 15.20 8.05 -2.99
CA GLY A 166 16.24 8.65 -2.14
C GLY A 166 17.53 8.91 -2.92
N THR A 167 17.95 7.95 -3.75
CA THR A 167 19.10 8.11 -4.64
C THR A 167 18.89 9.24 -5.66
N ALA A 168 17.72 9.32 -6.29
CA ALA A 168 17.39 10.37 -7.24
C ALA A 168 17.38 11.76 -6.58
N LEU A 169 16.84 11.88 -5.37
CA LEU A 169 16.86 13.13 -4.61
C LEU A 169 18.29 13.53 -4.23
N LEU A 170 19.12 12.61 -3.72
CA LEU A 170 20.53 12.88 -3.42
C LEU A 170 21.32 13.42 -4.62
N ASN A 171 20.98 12.97 -5.84
CA ASN A 171 21.62 13.44 -7.06
C ASN A 171 21.28 14.88 -7.42
N ILE A 172 20.07 15.36 -7.10
CA ILE A 172 19.64 16.73 -7.39
C ILE A 172 19.90 17.71 -6.24
N LEU A 173 20.13 17.22 -5.02
CA LEU A 173 20.47 18.08 -3.89
C LEU A 173 21.87 18.69 -4.04
N ASP A 174 22.03 19.91 -3.52
CA ASP A 174 23.33 20.55 -3.35
C ASP A 174 24.28 19.63 -2.55
N PRO A 175 25.54 19.45 -3.01
CA PRO A 175 26.49 18.54 -2.38
C PRO A 175 26.71 18.80 -0.88
N SER A 176 26.55 20.04 -0.41
CA SER A 176 26.70 20.37 1.02
C SER A 176 25.66 19.72 1.93
N LEU A 177 24.51 19.30 1.38
CA LEU A 177 23.42 18.69 2.13
C LEU A 177 23.43 17.15 2.11
N ARG A 178 24.24 16.53 1.24
CA ARG A 178 24.28 15.06 1.11
C ARG A 178 24.66 14.35 2.40
N GLY A 179 25.61 14.91 3.17
CA GLY A 179 26.02 14.34 4.46
C GLY A 179 24.91 14.30 5.53
N ILE A 180 23.83 15.05 5.34
CA ILE A 180 22.63 15.00 6.20
C ILE A 180 21.57 14.08 5.58
N ALA A 181 21.39 14.13 4.26
CA ALA A 181 20.36 13.40 3.54
C ALA A 181 20.63 11.88 3.42
N GLU A 182 21.89 11.45 3.31
CA GLU A 182 22.27 10.03 3.24
C GLU A 182 21.83 9.25 4.49
N PRO A 183 22.18 9.67 5.73
CA PRO A 183 21.71 8.99 6.94
C PRO A 183 20.19 8.89 7.07
N ILE A 184 19.46 9.88 6.57
CA ILE A 184 17.99 9.89 6.56
C ILE A 184 17.46 8.79 5.64
N ASN A 185 18.01 8.68 4.42
CA ASN A 185 17.65 7.62 3.50
C ASN A 185 17.95 6.25 4.10
N ASP A 186 19.13 6.08 4.71
CA ASP A 186 19.53 4.84 5.38
C ASP A 186 18.59 4.46 6.53
N GLN A 187 18.14 5.43 7.32
CA GLN A 187 17.17 5.20 8.38
C GLN A 187 15.83 4.71 7.83
N ILE A 188 15.34 5.28 6.73
CA ILE A 188 14.12 4.81 6.05
C ILE A 188 14.32 3.36 5.58
N GLN A 189 15.45 3.05 4.95
CA GLN A 189 15.77 1.69 4.51
C GLN A 189 15.86 0.70 5.69
N GLY A 190 16.42 1.14 6.82
CA GLY A 190 16.48 0.37 8.05
C GLY A 190 15.09 0.04 8.61
N ASN A 191 14.17 1.00 8.59
CA ASN A 191 12.80 0.80 9.05
C ASN A 191 12.04 -0.19 8.17
N PHE A 192 12.16 -0.07 6.84
CA PHE A 192 11.61 -1.08 5.93
C PHE A 192 12.20 -2.47 6.18
N THR A 193 13.51 -2.57 6.38
CA THR A 193 14.19 -3.84 6.68
C THR A 193 13.65 -4.47 7.97
N ALA A 194 13.43 -3.67 9.01
CA ALA A 194 12.85 -4.13 10.27
C ALA A 194 11.44 -4.70 10.07
N SER A 195 10.58 -3.99 9.32
CA SER A 195 9.24 -4.49 9.00
C SER A 195 9.28 -5.74 8.11
N VAL A 196 10.10 -5.78 7.04
CA VAL A 196 10.26 -6.99 6.20
C VAL A 196 10.65 -8.20 7.06
N ASN A 197 11.53 -8.01 8.05
CA ASN A 197 11.91 -9.07 8.97
C ASN A 197 10.78 -9.47 9.93
N ALA A 198 9.97 -8.51 10.38
CA ALA A 198 8.80 -8.79 11.22
C ALA A 198 7.76 -9.65 10.48
N TRP A 199 7.64 -9.51 9.16
CA TRP A 199 6.71 -10.23 8.28
C TRP A 199 7.27 -11.54 7.69
N GLN A 200 8.35 -12.09 8.26
CA GLN A 200 8.83 -13.41 7.88
C GLN A 200 7.85 -14.54 8.28
N GLY A 201 7.99 -15.68 7.60
CA GLY A 201 7.15 -16.86 7.76
C GLY A 201 5.95 -16.87 6.81
N ARG A 202 5.04 -17.81 7.06
CA ARG A 202 3.86 -18.08 6.25
C ARG A 202 2.61 -18.02 7.12
N SER A 203 1.53 -17.39 6.63
CA SER A 203 0.24 -17.38 7.34
C SER A 203 -0.85 -18.21 6.67
N GLY A 204 -0.64 -18.67 5.43
CA GLY A 204 -1.67 -19.42 4.71
C GLY A 204 -1.12 -20.42 3.71
N THR A 205 -1.99 -21.33 3.30
CA THR A 205 -1.63 -22.52 2.52
C THR A 205 -1.40 -22.23 1.04
N ILE A 206 -1.93 -21.11 0.55
CA ILE A 206 -1.76 -20.65 -0.83
C ILE A 206 -0.82 -19.44 -0.85
N ALA A 207 0.37 -19.62 -1.44
CA ALA A 207 1.29 -18.53 -1.74
C ALA A 207 0.76 -17.75 -2.94
N ILE A 208 0.75 -16.42 -2.83
CA ILE A 208 0.53 -15.54 -3.98
C ILE A 208 1.91 -15.21 -4.56
N PRO A 209 2.22 -15.61 -5.80
CA PRO A 209 3.49 -15.26 -6.42
C PRO A 209 3.68 -13.74 -6.47
N GLN A 210 4.88 -13.25 -6.16
CA GLN A 210 5.23 -11.82 -6.18
C GLN A 210 4.82 -11.11 -7.48
N ALA A 211 5.06 -11.76 -8.63
CA ALA A 211 4.73 -11.22 -9.95
C ALA A 211 3.22 -11.03 -10.17
N LEU A 212 2.41 -11.77 -9.40
CA LEU A 212 0.97 -11.69 -9.45
C LEU A 212 0.40 -10.74 -8.41
N VAL A 213 1.16 -10.16 -7.48
CA VAL A 213 0.59 -9.22 -6.49
C VAL A 213 -0.20 -8.07 -7.15
N PRO A 214 0.32 -7.36 -8.18
CA PRO A 214 -0.44 -6.31 -8.87
C PRO A 214 -1.60 -6.85 -9.72
N THR A 215 -1.48 -8.09 -10.19
CA THR A 215 -2.48 -8.77 -11.05
C THR A 215 -3.58 -9.40 -10.22
N ALA A 216 -3.28 -9.90 -9.03
CA ALA A 216 -4.19 -10.50 -8.06
C ALA A 216 -5.15 -9.43 -7.55
N THR A 217 -4.73 -8.17 -7.44
CA THR A 217 -5.59 -7.03 -7.13
C THR A 217 -6.57 -6.72 -8.25
N LYS A 218 -6.06 -6.59 -9.48
CA LYS A 218 -6.91 -6.41 -10.68
C LYS A 218 -7.84 -7.58 -10.88
N LEU A 219 -7.37 -8.78 -10.54
CA LEU A 219 -8.14 -9.98 -10.59
C LEU A 219 -9.22 -9.94 -9.52
N LEU A 220 -8.91 -9.82 -8.22
CA LEU A 220 -9.87 -9.71 -7.13
C LEU A 220 -10.93 -8.62 -7.40
N ALA A 221 -10.52 -7.48 -7.95
CA ALA A 221 -11.41 -6.43 -8.44
C ALA A 221 -12.28 -6.83 -9.66
N SER A 222 -11.78 -7.70 -10.56
CA SER A 222 -12.50 -8.20 -11.75
C SER A 222 -13.29 -9.50 -11.56
N ILE A 223 -12.97 -10.33 -10.57
CA ILE A 223 -13.82 -11.44 -10.09
C ILE A 223 -14.91 -10.93 -9.17
N GLY A 224 -14.75 -9.74 -8.58
CA GLY A 224 -15.80 -9.05 -7.82
C GLY A 224 -17.15 -9.06 -8.55
N PRO A 225 -17.22 -8.77 -9.87
CA PRO A 225 -18.41 -8.96 -10.71
C PRO A 225 -18.64 -10.36 -11.31
N ALA A 226 -17.58 -11.12 -11.64
CA ALA A 226 -17.72 -12.43 -12.31
C ALA A 226 -18.16 -13.57 -11.37
N ILE A 227 -17.80 -13.49 -10.09
CA ILE A 227 -18.28 -14.40 -9.04
C ILE A 227 -19.78 -14.17 -8.77
N VAL A 228 -20.27 -12.92 -8.88
CA VAL A 228 -21.70 -12.55 -8.76
C VAL A 228 -22.57 -13.29 -9.78
N GLY A 229 -22.07 -13.44 -11.01
CA GLY A 229 -22.78 -14.10 -12.10
C GLY A 229 -22.87 -15.63 -11.93
N LEU A 230 -21.95 -16.25 -11.19
CA LEU A 230 -21.92 -17.71 -11.01
C LEU A 230 -22.88 -18.20 -9.90
N PHE A 231 -23.26 -17.33 -8.96
CA PHE A 231 -24.06 -17.68 -7.77
C PHE A 231 -25.45 -17.01 -7.69
N GLY A 232 -25.90 -16.32 -8.75
CA GLY A 232 -27.32 -16.08 -8.97
C GLY A 232 -27.98 -14.97 -8.13
N GLY A 233 -27.33 -13.82 -7.97
CA GLY A 233 -27.95 -12.62 -7.39
C GLY A 233 -28.05 -11.49 -8.41
N SER A 234 -29.23 -11.31 -9.00
CA SER A 234 -29.59 -10.07 -9.70
C SER A 234 -30.03 -9.04 -8.67
N ASP A 235 -29.31 -7.93 -8.59
CA ASP A 235 -29.60 -6.72 -7.78
C ASP A 235 -28.98 -6.66 -6.37
N SER A 236 -27.70 -6.32 -6.28
CA SER A 236 -27.14 -5.21 -5.47
C SER A 236 -25.61 -5.18 -5.61
N SER A 237 -24.97 -4.06 -5.23
CA SER A 237 -23.56 -3.69 -5.50
C SER A 237 -22.53 -4.82 -5.45
N ALA A 238 -21.44 -4.72 -6.22
CA ALA A 238 -20.31 -5.66 -6.15
C ALA A 238 -19.84 -5.93 -4.70
N ALA A 239 -19.99 -4.94 -3.80
CA ALA A 239 -19.78 -5.08 -2.38
C ALA A 239 -20.76 -6.06 -1.68
N SER A 240 -22.06 -6.08 -2.02
CA SER A 240 -23.01 -7.03 -1.44
C SER A 240 -22.79 -8.46 -1.94
N ALA A 241 -22.35 -8.63 -3.18
CA ALA A 241 -22.11 -9.96 -3.75
C ALA A 241 -20.75 -10.54 -3.34
N VAL A 242 -19.74 -9.69 -3.11
CA VAL A 242 -18.50 -10.08 -2.43
C VAL A 242 -18.75 -10.36 -0.95
N ALA A 243 -19.65 -9.60 -0.29
CA ALA A 243 -20.12 -9.91 1.06
C ALA A 243 -20.91 -11.23 1.10
N ASP A 244 -21.80 -11.50 0.14
CA ASP A 244 -22.51 -12.78 0.00
C ASP A 244 -21.55 -13.93 -0.32
N PHE A 245 -20.50 -13.71 -1.11
CA PHE A 245 -19.45 -14.71 -1.35
C PHE A 245 -18.64 -14.99 -0.08
N ALA A 246 -18.29 -13.94 0.68
CA ALA A 246 -17.64 -14.07 1.98
C ALA A 246 -18.55 -14.77 3.01
N GLU A 247 -19.85 -14.46 3.02
CA GLU A 247 -20.86 -15.00 3.92
C GLU A 247 -21.25 -16.45 3.54
N ASN A 248 -21.19 -16.82 2.26
CA ASN A 248 -21.38 -18.20 1.77
C ASN A 248 -20.08 -19.04 1.76
N LEU A 249 -18.91 -18.41 1.89
CA LEU A 249 -17.64 -19.08 2.17
C LEU A 249 -17.49 -19.44 3.64
N VAL A 250 -18.30 -18.86 4.55
CA VAL A 250 -18.43 -19.33 5.93
C VAL A 250 -19.24 -20.63 5.91
N PRO A 251 -18.64 -21.81 6.15
CA PRO A 251 -19.45 -22.96 6.53
C PRO A 251 -20.02 -22.63 7.91
N ARG A 252 -21.36 -22.69 8.07
CA ARG A 252 -22.06 -22.50 9.35
C ARG A 252 -21.63 -23.46 10.48
N ASP A 253 -20.83 -24.46 10.14
CA ASP A 253 -20.10 -25.31 11.08
C ASP A 253 -18.59 -25.07 10.89
N THR A 254 -17.94 -24.59 11.95
CA THR A 254 -16.51 -24.26 12.11
C THR A 254 -15.53 -25.43 11.94
N LYS A 255 -15.86 -26.42 11.09
CA LYS A 255 -15.11 -27.67 10.93
C LYS A 255 -14.25 -27.76 9.66
N TYR A 256 -14.33 -26.77 8.77
CA TYR A 256 -13.51 -26.68 7.55
C TYR A 256 -12.48 -25.54 7.54
N CYS A 257 -12.18 -24.95 8.71
CA CYS A 257 -10.98 -24.12 8.87
C CYS A 257 -9.82 -25.03 9.32
N CYS A 258 -9.05 -25.47 8.34
CA CYS A 258 -8.07 -26.56 8.32
C CYS A 258 -6.91 -26.28 9.30
N GLY A 259 -6.57 -27.11 10.29
CA GLY A 259 -6.15 -28.51 10.12
C GLY A 259 -4.67 -28.64 9.72
N ILE A 260 -4.02 -27.55 9.30
CA ILE A 260 -2.59 -27.50 8.99
C ILE A 260 -1.86 -26.89 10.18
N THR A 261 -0.88 -27.60 10.71
CA THR A 261 -0.01 -27.09 11.77
C THR A 261 0.95 -26.05 11.18
N GLN A 262 1.41 -25.10 12.00
CA GLN A 262 2.46 -24.16 11.58
C GLN A 262 3.69 -24.92 11.03
N GLU A 263 4.02 -26.09 11.60
CA GLU A 263 5.07 -26.98 11.09
C GLU A 263 4.83 -27.44 9.65
N ARG A 264 3.58 -27.71 9.24
CA ARG A 264 3.25 -28.03 7.84
C ARG A 264 3.35 -26.80 6.93
N LEU A 265 2.94 -25.63 7.40
CA LEU A 265 3.10 -24.36 6.65
C LEU A 265 4.57 -24.01 6.42
N ASP A 266 5.38 -24.14 7.46
CA ASP A 266 6.82 -23.85 7.42
C ASP A 266 7.58 -24.89 6.58
N ALA A 267 7.05 -26.11 6.44
CA ALA A 267 7.60 -27.16 5.58
C ALA A 267 7.27 -26.98 4.09
N LEU A 268 6.31 -26.13 3.73
CA LEU A 268 6.03 -25.81 2.34
C LEU A 268 7.16 -24.96 1.76
N GLY A 269 7.69 -25.36 0.61
CA GLY A 269 8.59 -24.51 -0.17
C GLY A 269 7.93 -23.18 -0.58
N PRO A 270 8.72 -22.16 -0.97
CA PRO A 270 8.23 -20.82 -1.29
C PRO A 270 7.16 -20.80 -2.38
N ASP A 271 7.18 -21.76 -3.32
CA ASP A 271 6.22 -21.89 -4.42
C ASP A 271 5.26 -23.09 -4.26
N GLN A 272 5.27 -23.76 -3.10
CA GLN A 272 4.40 -24.92 -2.86
C GLN A 272 3.09 -24.48 -2.22
N ASN A 273 1.97 -24.96 -2.77
CA ASN A 273 0.63 -24.70 -2.26
C ASN A 273 0.03 -25.97 -1.67
N ASP A 274 -0.58 -25.84 -0.50
CA ASP A 274 -1.41 -26.90 0.07
C ASP A 274 -2.89 -26.54 -0.17
N LEU A 275 -3.56 -27.34 -0.99
CA LEU A 275 -4.96 -27.13 -1.36
C LEU A 275 -5.91 -27.96 -0.48
N ASP A 276 -5.38 -28.74 0.46
CA ASP A 276 -6.20 -29.57 1.35
C ASP A 276 -7.08 -28.67 2.22
N GLY A 277 -8.39 -28.81 2.04
CA GLY A 277 -9.41 -28.05 2.78
C GLY A 277 -9.68 -26.64 2.24
N VAL A 278 -9.06 -26.24 1.13
CA VAL A 278 -9.47 -25.05 0.38
C VAL A 278 -10.78 -25.36 -0.38
N PRO A 279 -11.84 -24.54 -0.24
CA PRO A 279 -13.07 -24.73 -0.99
C PRO A 279 -12.85 -24.77 -2.50
N GLY A 280 -13.45 -25.75 -3.19
CA GLY A 280 -13.31 -25.94 -4.64
C GLY A 280 -13.58 -24.69 -5.51
N PRO A 281 -14.60 -23.85 -5.19
CA PRO A 281 -14.80 -22.59 -5.90
C PRO A 281 -13.62 -21.62 -5.80
N LEU A 282 -12.94 -21.56 -4.66
CA LEU A 282 -11.74 -20.74 -4.48
C LEU A 282 -10.57 -21.28 -5.31
N ILE A 283 -10.37 -22.60 -5.34
CA ILE A 283 -9.35 -23.22 -6.20
C ILE A 283 -9.60 -22.87 -7.66
N ALA A 284 -10.84 -22.97 -8.14
CA ALA A 284 -11.21 -22.63 -9.50
C ALA A 284 -10.93 -21.14 -9.80
N ALA A 285 -11.29 -20.23 -8.89
CA ALA A 285 -10.98 -18.82 -9.02
C ALA A 285 -9.46 -18.57 -9.09
N PHE A 286 -8.66 -19.21 -8.22
CA PHE A 286 -7.20 -19.11 -8.24
C PHE A 286 -6.54 -19.77 -9.45
N LYS A 287 -7.18 -20.74 -10.11
CA LYS A 287 -6.69 -21.27 -11.40
C LYS A 287 -6.96 -20.31 -12.55
N VAL A 288 -8.18 -19.75 -12.61
CA VAL A 288 -8.53 -18.71 -13.59
C VAL A 288 -7.64 -17.47 -13.44
N ALA A 289 -7.26 -17.16 -12.20
CA ALA A 289 -6.30 -16.13 -11.83
C ALA A 289 -4.89 -16.30 -12.39
N GLY A 290 -4.50 -17.54 -12.71
CA GLY A 290 -3.09 -17.92 -12.89
C GLY A 290 -2.28 -18.00 -11.59
N ILE A 291 -2.91 -17.94 -10.41
CA ILE A 291 -2.25 -18.11 -9.09
C ILE A 291 -1.92 -19.58 -8.85
N LEU A 292 -2.80 -20.48 -9.29
CA LEU A 292 -2.58 -21.93 -9.28
C LEU A 292 -2.38 -22.45 -10.70
N PRO A 293 -1.57 -23.51 -10.89
CA PRO A 293 -1.48 -24.20 -12.18
C PRO A 293 -2.85 -24.79 -12.58
N PRO A 294 -3.14 -24.87 -13.89
CA PRO A 294 -4.42 -25.35 -14.42
C PRO A 294 -4.78 -26.78 -13.96
#